data_AF-A0A2D9CIQ1-F1
#
_entry.id   AF-A0A2D9CIQ1-F1
#
_cell.length_a   1.000
_cell.length_b   1.000
_cell.length_c   1.000
_cell.angle_alpha   90.00
_cell.angle_beta   90.00
_cell.angle_gamma   90.00
#
_symmetry.space_group_name_H-M   'P 1'
#
loop_
_entity.id
_entity.type
_entity.pdbx_description
1 polymer ?
#
loop_
_entity_poly.entity_id
_entity_poly.type
_entity_poly.pdbx_seq_one_letter_code
_entity_poly.pdbx_strand_id
1 'polypeptide(L)'
;MVPARKLTDKQEALVDTLVAEGCSIAKAAELAGYAAGESGRVSAHRALKAPHVQQYMQIRMNEVFGLSATSALATVRRLSSGAKSEYVQLEASKDLLDRAGYKPIDRSQVQVAGDIKVSIDLG
;
A
#
# COMPACT_ATOMS: atom_id res chain seq x y z
N MET A 1 24.74 -4.08 -1.94
CA MET A 1 23.43 -3.99 -2.62
C MET A 1 23.05 -5.39 -3.07
N VAL A 2 22.00 -5.97 -2.50
CA VAL A 2 21.54 -7.32 -2.86
C VAL A 2 21.03 -7.28 -4.31
N PRO A 3 21.41 -8.22 -5.19
CA PRO A 3 21.00 -8.19 -6.59
C PRO A 3 19.47 -8.24 -6.68
N ALA A 4 18.89 -7.33 -7.47
CA ALA A 4 17.46 -7.30 -7.77
C ALA A 4 17.11 -8.58 -8.55
N ARG A 5 16.67 -9.61 -7.84
CA ARG A 5 16.22 -10.86 -8.44
C ARG A 5 15.02 -10.53 -9.33
N LYS A 6 15.17 -10.76 -10.63
CA LYS A 6 14.13 -10.50 -11.62
C LYS A 6 12.89 -11.34 -11.31
N LEU A 7 11.71 -10.73 -11.42
CA LEU A 7 10.43 -11.44 -11.30
C LEU A 7 10.31 -12.48 -12.41
N THR A 8 9.73 -13.62 -12.07
CA THR A 8 9.29 -14.60 -13.07
C THR A 8 7.89 -14.28 -13.54
N ASP A 9 7.53 -14.61 -14.78
CA ASP A 9 6.20 -14.36 -15.34
C ASP A 9 5.05 -14.91 -14.46
N LYS A 10 5.25 -16.06 -13.81
CA LYS A 10 4.28 -16.65 -12.87
C LYS A 10 4.13 -15.86 -11.56
N GLN A 11 5.20 -15.19 -11.11
CA GLN A 11 5.15 -14.33 -9.91
C GLN A 11 4.46 -13.02 -10.22
N GLU A 12 4.70 -12.47 -11.41
CA GLU A 12 4.05 -11.27 -11.91
C GLU A 12 2.54 -11.49 -12.08
N ALA A 13 2.15 -12.53 -12.82
CA ALA A 13 0.75 -12.91 -13.01
C ALA A 13 0.02 -13.16 -11.67
N LEU A 14 0.70 -13.81 -10.72
CA LEU A 14 0.13 -14.04 -9.38
C LEU A 14 -0.20 -12.74 -8.66
N VAL A 15 0.74 -11.79 -8.66
CA VAL A 15 0.56 -10.48 -8.01
C VAL A 15 -0.51 -9.67 -8.74
N ASP A 16 -0.49 -9.65 -10.07
CA ASP A 16 -1.44 -8.88 -10.87
C ASP A 16 -2.88 -9.37 -10.66
N THR A 17 -3.10 -10.69 -10.68
CA THR A 17 -4.42 -11.26 -10.40
C THR A 17 -4.88 -10.95 -8.98
N LEU A 18 -3.98 -11.03 -7.98
CA LEU A 18 -4.32 -10.72 -6.59
C LEU A 18 -4.72 -9.25 -6.41
N VAL A 19 -3.96 -8.33 -6.99
CA VAL A 19 -4.20 -6.89 -6.86
C VAL A 19 -5.42 -6.44 -7.66
N ALA A 20 -5.66 -7.03 -8.84
CA ALA A 20 -6.79 -6.66 -9.70
C ALA A 20 -8.12 -7.25 -9.23
N GLU A 21 -8.16 -8.52 -8.83
CA GLU A 21 -9.41 -9.21 -8.47
C GLU A 21 -9.70 -9.23 -6.96
N GLY A 22 -8.67 -9.07 -6.11
CA GLY A 22 -8.82 -9.23 -4.65
C GLY A 22 -9.22 -10.65 -4.23
N CYS A 23 -8.88 -11.67 -5.02
CA CYS A 23 -9.29 -13.05 -4.79
C CYS A 23 -8.38 -13.82 -3.82
N SER A 24 -8.74 -15.06 -3.50
CA SER A 24 -7.92 -15.91 -2.61
C SER A 24 -6.61 -16.33 -3.28
N ILE A 25 -5.57 -16.57 -2.49
CA ILE A 25 -4.25 -17.02 -2.99
C ILE A 25 -4.37 -18.31 -3.81
N ALA A 26 -5.31 -19.20 -3.46
CA ALA A 26 -5.55 -20.43 -4.20
C ALA A 26 -6.04 -20.14 -5.62
N LYS A 27 -7.07 -19.28 -5.76
CA LYS A 27 -7.61 -18.89 -7.07
C LYS A 27 -6.57 -18.13 -7.90
N ALA A 28 -5.84 -17.20 -7.29
CA ALA A 28 -4.79 -16.47 -7.99
C ALA A 28 -3.63 -17.38 -8.43
N ALA A 29 -3.28 -18.39 -7.64
CA ALA A 29 -2.27 -19.38 -7.99
C ALA A 29 -2.69 -20.21 -9.21
N GLU A 30 -3.95 -20.65 -9.26
CA GLU A 30 -4.49 -21.38 -10.41
C GLU A 30 -4.45 -20.53 -11.68
N LEU A 31 -4.91 -19.27 -11.60
CA LEU A 31 -4.90 -18.33 -12.73
C LEU A 31 -3.48 -17.96 -13.19
N ALA A 32 -2.51 -17.89 -12.27
CA ALA A 32 -1.11 -17.62 -12.58
C ALA A 32 -0.34 -18.87 -13.07
N GLY A 33 -1.00 -20.02 -13.23
CA GLY A 33 -0.38 -21.24 -13.77
C GLY A 33 0.50 -22.00 -12.77
N TYR A 34 0.19 -21.94 -11.47
CA TYR A 34 0.74 -22.86 -10.47
C TYR A 34 -0.01 -24.20 -10.49
N ALA A 35 0.56 -25.22 -9.84
CA ALA A 35 -0.06 -26.54 -9.76
C ALA A 35 -1.45 -26.48 -9.13
N ALA A 36 -2.37 -27.35 -9.56
CA ALA A 36 -3.71 -27.39 -8.98
C ALA A 36 -3.68 -27.81 -7.50
N GLY A 37 -4.59 -27.24 -6.71
CA GLY A 37 -4.79 -27.60 -5.32
C GLY A 37 -3.73 -27.07 -4.35
N GLU A 38 -3.52 -27.80 -3.26
CA GLU A 38 -2.79 -27.32 -2.09
C GLU A 38 -1.31 -27.04 -2.37
N SER A 39 -0.68 -27.84 -3.24
CA SER A 39 0.73 -27.64 -3.62
C SER A 39 0.97 -26.33 -4.38
N GLY A 40 0.02 -25.90 -5.22
CA GLY A 40 0.08 -24.61 -5.90
C GLY A 40 -0.09 -23.45 -4.93
N ARG A 41 -1.06 -23.54 -4.03
CA ARG A 41 -1.33 -22.54 -2.99
C ARG A 41 -0.10 -22.30 -2.10
N VAL A 42 0.55 -23.37 -1.63
CA VAL A 42 1.76 -23.26 -0.79
C VAL A 42 2.92 -22.63 -1.56
N SER A 43 3.08 -22.98 -2.83
CA SER A 43 4.14 -22.44 -3.69
C SER A 43 3.93 -20.96 -3.98
N ALA A 44 2.70 -20.56 -4.33
CA ALA A 44 2.31 -19.17 -4.51
C ALA A 44 2.51 -18.35 -3.22
N HIS A 45 2.11 -18.90 -2.07
CA HIS A 45 2.33 -18.25 -0.78
C HIS A 45 3.82 -18.03 -0.46
N ARG A 46 4.69 -19.00 -0.77
CA ARG A 46 6.15 -18.83 -0.66
C ARG A 46 6.68 -17.78 -1.62
N ALA A 47 6.18 -17.77 -2.85
CA ALA A 47 6.56 -16.79 -3.86
C ALA A 47 6.20 -15.37 -3.42
N LEU A 48 4.99 -15.15 -2.88
CA LEU A 48 4.58 -13.86 -2.35
C LEU A 48 5.52 -13.38 -1.25
N LYS A 49 6.01 -14.24 -0.36
CA LYS A 49 6.93 -13.85 0.72
C LYS A 49 8.32 -13.43 0.24
N ALA A 50 8.68 -13.67 -1.02
CA ALA A 50 9.99 -13.28 -1.51
C ALA A 50 10.11 -11.74 -1.60
N PRO A 51 11.23 -11.14 -1.15
CA PRO A 51 11.36 -9.67 -1.08
C PRO A 51 11.12 -8.96 -2.42
N HIS A 52 11.60 -9.52 -3.53
CA HIS A 52 11.41 -8.94 -4.85
C HIS A 52 9.95 -9.00 -5.34
N VAL A 53 9.20 -10.02 -4.91
CA VAL A 53 7.75 -10.14 -5.20
C VAL A 53 6.95 -9.18 -4.32
N GLN A 54 7.31 -9.03 -3.05
CA GLN A 54 6.71 -8.02 -2.18
C GLN A 54 6.92 -6.59 -2.70
N GLN A 55 8.12 -6.28 -3.20
CA GLN A 55 8.41 -4.99 -3.83
C GLN A 55 7.51 -4.74 -5.04
N TYR A 56 7.37 -5.74 -5.93
CA TYR A 56 6.48 -5.63 -7.07
C TYR A 56 5.02 -5.45 -6.65
N MET A 57 4.56 -6.24 -5.67
CA MET A 57 3.21 -6.12 -5.13
C MET A 57 2.95 -4.72 -4.58
N GLN A 58 3.92 -4.11 -3.90
CA GLN A 58 3.79 -2.75 -3.41
C GLN A 58 3.70 -1.72 -4.54
N ILE A 59 4.47 -1.87 -5.62
CA ILE A 59 4.36 -1.02 -6.82
C ILE A 59 2.97 -1.12 -7.43
N ARG A 60 2.50 -2.35 -7.70
CA ARG A 60 1.17 -2.60 -8.29
C ARG A 60 0.03 -2.12 -7.42
N MET A 61 0.12 -2.32 -6.10
CA MET A 61 -0.84 -1.75 -5.16
C MET A 61 -0.86 -0.22 -5.24
N ASN A 62 0.29 0.45 -5.25
CA ASN A 62 0.35 1.91 -5.35
C ASN A 62 -0.29 2.44 -6.64
N GLU A 63 -0.07 1.76 -7.77
CA GLU A 63 -0.71 2.13 -9.04
C GLU A 63 -2.23 2.03 -8.97
N VAL A 64 -2.76 0.92 -8.44
CA VAL A 64 -4.20 0.72 -8.27
C VAL A 64 -4.80 1.67 -7.23
N PHE A 65 -4.06 1.95 -6.15
CA PHE A 65 -4.44 2.96 -5.16
C PHE A 65 -4.50 4.35 -5.77
N GLY A 66 -3.56 4.72 -6.64
CA GLY A 66 -3.56 6.00 -7.33
C GLY A 66 -4.84 6.20 -8.15
N LEU A 67 -5.22 5.19 -8.95
CA LEU A 67 -6.47 5.21 -9.71
C LEU A 67 -7.70 5.30 -8.79
N SER A 68 -7.75 4.48 -7.74
CA SER A 68 -8.85 4.47 -6.77
C SER A 68 -8.96 5.80 -6.01
N ALA A 69 -7.83 6.43 -5.70
CA ALA A 69 -7.75 7.72 -5.03
C ALA A 69 -8.37 8.84 -5.87
N THR A 70 -8.19 8.83 -7.20
CA THR A 70 -8.85 9.83 -8.07
C THR A 70 -10.38 9.72 -8.02
N SER A 71 -10.92 8.50 -8.02
CA SER A 71 -12.36 8.25 -7.89
C SER A 71 -12.89 8.65 -6.50
N ALA A 72 -12.13 8.32 -5.45
CA ALA A 72 -12.44 8.74 -4.09
C ALA A 72 -12.46 10.27 -3.97
N LEU A 73 -11.47 10.96 -4.54
CA LEU A 73 -11.40 12.43 -4.54
C LEU A 73 -12.61 13.07 -5.25
N ALA A 74 -13.02 12.52 -6.40
CA ALA A 74 -14.23 12.98 -7.10
C ALA A 74 -15.49 12.82 -6.23
N THR A 75 -15.57 11.72 -5.48
CA THR A 75 -16.68 11.48 -4.55
C THR A 75 -16.67 12.49 -3.40
N VAL A 76 -15.51 12.71 -2.76
CA VAL A 76 -15.38 13.70 -1.67
C VAL A 76 -15.75 15.09 -2.16
N ARG A 77 -15.29 15.50 -3.36
CA ARG A 77 -15.66 16.78 -3.97
C ARG A 77 -17.18 16.93 -4.18
N ARG A 78 -17.86 15.87 -4.61
CA ARG A 78 -19.33 15.87 -4.77
C ARG A 78 -20.04 15.99 -3.43
N LEU A 79 -19.54 15.30 -2.40
CA LEU A 79 -20.11 15.36 -1.06
C LEU A 79 -19.94 16.75 -0.42
N SER A 80 -18.78 17.39 -0.62
CA SER A 80 -18.53 18.74 -0.09
C SER A 80 -19.41 19.82 -0.73
N SER A 81 -19.87 19.64 -1.97
CA SER A 81 -20.71 20.63 -2.67
C SER A 81 -22.21 20.40 -2.57
N GLY A 82 -22.67 19.18 -2.26
CA GLY A 82 -24.09 18.85 -2.41
C GLY A 82 -24.59 17.62 -1.65
N ALA A 83 -23.93 17.21 -0.58
CA ALA A 83 -24.50 16.18 0.29
C ALA A 83 -25.78 16.70 0.98
N LYS A 84 -26.81 15.85 1.10
CA LYS A 84 -28.06 16.20 1.79
C LYS A 84 -27.88 16.42 3.29
N SER A 85 -26.88 15.78 3.88
CA SER A 85 -26.53 15.95 5.29
C SER A 85 -25.46 17.02 5.42
N GLU A 86 -25.77 18.09 6.14
CA GLU A 86 -24.82 19.16 6.44
C GLU A 86 -23.58 18.63 7.15
N TYR A 87 -23.74 17.64 8.04
CA TYR A 87 -22.61 16.97 8.70
C TYR A 87 -21.67 16.30 7.69
N VAL A 88 -22.21 15.50 6.75
CA VAL A 88 -21.39 14.85 5.71
C VAL A 88 -20.72 15.88 4.81
N GLN A 89 -21.41 16.98 4.49
CA GLN A 89 -20.86 18.07 3.70
C GLN A 89 -19.72 18.78 4.42
N LEU A 90 -19.88 19.07 5.72
CA LEU A 90 -18.87 19.70 6.56
C LEU A 90 -17.64 18.80 6.68
N GLU A 91 -17.83 17.52 6.99
CA GLU A 91 -16.74 16.56 7.10
C GLU A 91 -15.98 16.44 5.77
N ALA A 92 -16.68 16.29 4.64
CA ALA A 92 -16.04 16.25 3.32
C ALA A 92 -15.26 17.54 2.99
N SER A 93 -15.78 18.70 3.39
CA SER A 93 -15.11 19.99 3.19
C SER A 93 -13.84 20.11 4.04
N LYS A 94 -13.91 19.69 5.31
CA LYS A 94 -12.76 19.64 6.21
C LYS A 94 -11.69 18.68 5.68
N ASP A 95 -12.10 17.52 5.21
CA ASP A 95 -11.24 16.51 4.58
C ASP A 95 -10.47 17.03 3.35
N LEU A 96 -11.07 17.96 2.59
CA LEU A 96 -10.39 18.62 1.47
C LEU A 96 -9.39 19.68 1.94
N LEU A 97 -9.76 20.48 2.95
CA LEU A 97 -8.88 21.49 3.54
C LEU A 97 -7.64 20.86 4.17
N ASP A 98 -7.82 19.76 4.90
CA ASP A 98 -6.73 19.04 5.56
C ASP A 98 -5.75 18.44 4.52
N ARG A 99 -6.27 17.88 3.42
CA ARG A 99 -5.44 17.36 2.32
C ARG A 99 -4.78 18.44 1.47
N ALA A 100 -5.36 19.64 1.40
CA ALA A 100 -4.76 20.79 0.75
C ALA A 100 -3.70 21.50 1.62
N GLY A 101 -3.46 21.01 2.85
CA GLY A 101 -2.46 21.55 3.75
C GLY A 101 -2.93 22.75 4.57
N TYR A 102 -4.23 23.02 4.62
CA TYR A 102 -4.82 24.08 5.46
C TYR A 102 -5.11 23.62 6.89
N LYS A 103 -4.73 22.39 7.25
CA LYS A 103 -4.82 21.92 8.63
C LYS A 103 -3.84 22.75 9.48
N PRO A 104 -4.27 23.27 10.65
CA PRO A 104 -3.35 23.83 11.62
C PRO A 104 -2.23 22.83 11.90
N ILE A 105 -0.98 23.31 11.93
CA ILE A 105 0.18 22.48 12.27
C ILE A 105 -0.07 21.76 13.60
N ASP A 106 -0.26 20.45 13.54
CA ASP A 106 -0.18 19.59 14.73
C ASP A 106 1.23 19.79 15.29
N ARG A 107 1.34 20.24 16.55
CA ARG A 107 2.64 20.54 17.18
C ARG A 107 3.61 19.39 16.93
N SER A 108 4.65 19.65 16.13
CA SER A 108 5.70 18.67 15.89
C SER A 108 6.40 18.36 17.21
N GLN A 109 6.28 17.14 17.72
CA GLN A 109 7.20 16.64 18.74
C GLN A 109 8.58 16.56 18.09
N VAL A 110 9.41 17.57 18.35
CA VAL A 110 10.84 17.51 18.04
C VAL A 110 11.46 16.56 19.06
N GLN A 111 11.66 15.29 18.69
CA GLN A 111 12.52 14.41 19.45
C GLN A 111 13.96 14.88 19.23
N VAL A 112 14.49 15.62 20.21
CA VAL A 112 15.92 15.89 20.29
C VAL A 112 16.60 14.56 20.61
N ALA A 113 17.01 13.82 19.58
CA ALA A 113 17.91 12.68 19.74
C ALA A 113 19.27 13.24 20.15
N GLY A 114 19.51 13.34 21.46
CA GLY A 114 20.83 13.66 21.99
C GLY A 114 21.76 12.48 21.75
N ASP A 115 22.73 12.64 20.85
CA ASP A 115 23.79 11.68 20.64
C ASP A 115 24.62 11.53 21.93
N ILE A 116 24.39 10.45 22.68
CA ILE A 116 25.22 10.12 23.85
C ILE A 116 26.46 9.39 23.34
N LYS A 117 27.59 10.11 23.28
CA LYS A 117 28.90 9.54 22.96
C LYS A 117 29.59 9.12 24.26
N VAL A 118 29.68 7.82 24.51
CA VAL A 118 30.48 7.27 25.63
C VAL A 118 31.81 6.77 25.09
N SER A 119 32.90 7.43 25.49
CA SER A 119 34.26 6.93 25.30
C SER A 119 34.69 6.21 26.57
N ILE A 120 35.00 4.93 26.50
CA ILE A 120 35.57 4.17 27.63
C ILE A 120 37.05 3.99 27.35
N ASP A 121 37.87 4.56 28.23
CA ASP A 121 39.31 4.38 28.25
C ASP A 121 39.65 3.21 29.18
N LEU A 122 40.47 2.29 28.70
CA LEU A 122 40.93 1.11 29.43
C LEU A 122 42.46 1.15 29.36
N GLY A 123 43.05 1.84 30.34
CA GLY A 123 44.49 1.93 30.52
C GLY A 123 45.17 0.59 30.75
#